data_AF-A0A9D9VUH4-F1
#
_entry.id   AF-A0A9D9VUH4-F1
#
_cell.length_a   1.000
_cell.length_b   1.000
_cell.length_c   1.000
_cell.angle_alpha   90.00
_cell.angle_beta   90.00
_cell.angle_gamma   90.00
#
_symmetry.space_group_name_H-M   'P 1'
#
loop_
_entity.id
_entity.type
_entity.pdbx_description
1 polymer ?
#
loop_
_entity_poly.entity_id
_entity_poly.type
_entity_poly.pdbx_seq_one_letter_code
_entity_poly.pdbx_strand_id
1 'polypeptide(L)'
;MKYLFWLLKAAIFLLLFAFAINNRHEVTLHLLFGYALTLPIMVIVLGAFAIGAFAGMIVMLPRCWRYKRSATRAQAALAQHAAAQNIAEGAASPAASPAELGRHMTDPSITIPYSQ
;
A
#
# COMPACT_ATOMS: atom_id res chain seq x y z
N MET A 1 7.17 14.16 -1.36
CA MET A 1 5.80 13.66 -1.65
C MET A 1 4.69 14.29 -0.80
N LYS A 2 4.84 14.40 0.53
CA LYS A 2 3.81 14.98 1.43
C LYS A 2 3.49 16.46 1.16
N TYR A 3 4.50 17.28 0.84
CA TYR A 3 4.29 18.69 0.51
C TYR A 3 3.50 18.91 -0.77
N LEU A 4 3.66 18.04 -1.78
CA LEU A 4 2.91 18.15 -3.04
C LEU A 4 1.41 17.90 -2.82
N PHE A 5 1.07 16.90 -2.01
CA PHE A 5 -0.31 16.65 -1.59
C PHE A 5 -0.89 17.78 -0.74
N TRP A 6 -0.06 18.40 0.12
CA TRP A 6 -0.47 19.56 0.92
C TRP A 6 -0.73 20.79 0.04
N LEU A 7 0.15 21.06 -0.92
CA LEU A 7 0.00 22.14 -1.90
C LEU A 7 -1.22 21.93 -2.79
N LEU A 8 -1.51 20.68 -3.20
CA LEU A 8 -2.72 20.35 -3.94
C LEU A 8 -3.98 20.63 -3.12
N LYS A 9 -4.01 20.25 -1.84
CA LYS A 9 -5.14 20.59 -0.94
C LYS A 9 -5.30 22.10 -0.79
N ALA A 10 -4.20 22.84 -0.65
CA ALA A 10 -4.22 24.29 -0.56
C ALA A 10 -4.71 24.94 -1.87
N ALA A 11 -4.27 24.45 -3.03
CA ALA A 11 -4.72 24.91 -4.33
C ALA A 11 -6.22 24.65 -4.54
N ILE A 12 -6.71 23.45 -4.19
CA ILE A 12 -8.13 23.14 -4.22
C ILE A 12 -8.90 24.07 -3.28
N PHE A 13 -8.40 24.31 -2.06
CA PHE A 13 -9.04 25.24 -1.12
C PHE A 13 -9.09 26.66 -1.67
N LEU A 14 -7.99 27.17 -2.21
CA LEU A 14 -7.93 28.50 -2.81
C LEU A 14 -8.89 28.62 -3.98
N LEU A 15 -8.96 27.61 -4.85
CA LEU A 15 -9.87 27.58 -5.98
C LEU A 15 -11.33 27.60 -5.50
N LEU A 16 -11.68 26.75 -4.53
CA LEU A 16 -13.02 26.71 -3.94
C LEU A 16 -13.38 28.02 -3.23
N PHE A 17 -12.42 28.63 -2.54
CA PHE A 17 -12.60 29.88 -1.82
C PHE A 17 -12.78 31.07 -2.78
N ALA A 18 -11.90 31.19 -3.77
CA ALA A 18 -12.00 32.21 -4.81
C ALA A 18 -13.29 32.05 -5.62
N PHE A 19 -13.66 30.81 -5.94
CA PHE A 19 -14.93 30.48 -6.56
C PHE A 19 -16.10 30.93 -5.69
N ALA A 20 -16.09 30.61 -4.39
CA ALA A 20 -17.12 31.02 -3.46
C ALA A 20 -17.24 32.54 -3.27
N ILE A 21 -16.15 33.31 -3.39
CA ILE A 21 -16.21 34.79 -3.36
C ILE A 21 -16.85 35.34 -4.63
N ASN A 22 -16.43 34.85 -5.81
CA ASN A 22 -16.85 35.43 -7.09
C ASN A 22 -18.23 34.91 -7.56
N ASN A 23 -18.65 33.74 -7.07
CA ASN A 23 -19.84 33.02 -7.51
C ASN A 23 -20.94 33.00 -6.43
N ARG A 24 -21.12 34.11 -5.72
CA ARG A 24 -22.20 34.31 -4.72
C ARG A 24 -23.59 34.49 -5.35
N HIS A 25 -23.70 34.53 -6.67
CA HIS A 25 -24.95 34.79 -7.37
C HIS A 25 -25.91 33.61 -7.24
N GLU A 26 -27.17 33.93 -6.91
CA GLU A 26 -28.25 32.96 -6.81
C GLU A 26 -28.74 32.58 -8.20
N VAL A 27 -28.82 31.28 -8.46
CA VAL A 27 -29.31 30.71 -9.72
C VAL A 27 -30.44 29.76 -9.40
N THR A 28 -31.55 29.90 -10.11
CA THR A 28 -32.70 29.01 -10.01
C THR A 28 -32.49 27.78 -10.90
N LEU A 29 -32.31 26.62 -10.28
CA LEU A 29 -32.30 25.34 -10.96
C LEU A 29 -33.73 24.85 -11.18
N HIS A 30 -34.13 24.73 -12.44
CA HIS A 30 -35.40 24.09 -12.79
C HIS A 30 -35.16 22.59 -12.93
N LEU A 31 -35.50 21.85 -11.89
CA LEU A 31 -35.44 20.40 -11.88
C LEU A 31 -36.65 19.82 -12.61
N LEU A 32 -36.51 18.55 -13.00
CA LEU A 32 -37.61 17.75 -13.52
C LEU A 32 -38.75 17.74 -12.49
N PHE A 33 -40.02 17.70 -12.93
CA PHE A 33 -41.22 17.83 -12.08
C PHE A 33 -41.58 19.26 -11.61
N GLY A 34 -41.02 20.30 -12.23
CA GLY A 34 -41.41 21.70 -11.94
C GLY A 34 -40.83 22.24 -10.64
N TYR A 35 -39.90 21.51 -10.00
CA TYR A 35 -39.25 21.94 -8.78
C TYR A 35 -38.17 22.97 -9.13
N ALA A 36 -38.35 24.21 -8.67
CA ALA A 36 -37.37 25.27 -8.84
C ALA A 36 -36.61 25.46 -7.54
N LEU A 37 -35.29 25.25 -7.55
CA LEU A 37 -34.46 25.41 -6.37
C LEU A 37 -33.44 26.51 -6.63
N THR A 38 -33.56 27.60 -5.89
CA THR A 38 -32.63 28.73 -5.95
C THR A 38 -31.51 28.48 -4.95
N LEU A 39 -30.29 28.29 -5.44
CA LEU A 39 -29.09 28.26 -4.61
C LEU A 39 -27.99 29.11 -5.23
N PRO A 40 -27.01 29.56 -4.43
CA PRO A 40 -25.78 30.14 -4.97
C PRO A 40 -25.09 29.17 -5.93
N ILE A 41 -24.66 29.65 -7.10
CA ILE A 41 -24.04 28.81 -8.14
C ILE A 41 -22.79 28.07 -7.62
N MET A 42 -22.11 28.65 -6.61
CA MET A 42 -20.99 27.99 -5.94
C MET A 42 -21.37 26.64 -5.32
N VAL A 43 -22.56 26.53 -4.72
CA VAL A 43 -23.05 25.32 -4.05
C VAL A 43 -23.37 24.24 -5.07
N ILE A 44 -23.95 24.65 -6.21
CA ILE A 44 -24.36 23.76 -7.30
C ILE A 44 -23.12 23.08 -7.89
N VAL A 45 -22.12 23.88 -8.31
CA VAL A 45 -20.90 23.35 -8.93
C VAL A 45 -20.10 22.52 -7.93
N LEU A 46 -19.99 22.98 -6.68
CA LEU A 46 -19.28 22.24 -5.64
C LEU A 46 -19.95 20.90 -5.33
N GLY A 47 -21.28 20.87 -5.24
CA GLY A 47 -22.06 19.65 -5.04
C GLY A 47 -21.88 18.66 -6.18
N ALA A 48 -22.02 19.12 -7.43
CA ALA A 48 -21.81 18.28 -8.62
C ALA A 48 -20.38 17.72 -8.69
N PHE A 49 -19.37 18.56 -8.43
CA PHE A 49 -17.97 18.13 -8.40
C PHE A 49 -17.71 17.11 -7.29
N ALA A 50 -18.22 17.34 -6.09
CA ALA A 50 -18.07 16.41 -4.97
C ALA A 50 -18.69 15.05 -5.30
N ILE A 51 -19.92 15.04 -5.83
CA ILE A 51 -20.60 13.81 -6.28
C ILE A 51 -19.76 13.08 -7.34
N GLY A 52 -19.27 13.81 -8.35
CA GLY A 52 -18.41 13.25 -9.40
C GLY A 52 -17.09 12.68 -8.86
N ALA A 53 -16.47 13.35 -7.89
CA ALA A 53 -15.24 12.89 -7.24
C ALA A 53 -15.48 11.63 -6.40
N PHE A 54 -16.56 11.57 -5.62
CA PHE A 54 -16.94 10.37 -4.87
C PHE A 54 -17.24 9.20 -5.81
N ALA A 55 -18.00 9.44 -6.88
CA ALA A 55 -18.27 8.43 -7.90
C ALA A 55 -16.96 7.93 -8.54
N GLY A 56 -16.06 8.84 -8.93
CA GLY A 56 -14.74 8.51 -9.48
C GLY A 56 -13.89 7.69 -8.50
N MET A 57 -13.89 8.04 -7.21
CA MET A 57 -13.18 7.29 -6.17
C MET A 57 -13.74 5.87 -6.01
N ILE A 58 -15.07 5.72 -5.97
CA ILE A 58 -15.75 4.42 -5.88
C ILE A 58 -15.41 3.56 -7.09
N VAL A 59 -15.40 4.13 -8.29
CA VAL A 59 -15.02 3.43 -9.53
C VAL A 59 -13.55 3.02 -9.52
N MET A 60 -12.66 3.81 -8.91
CA MET A 60 -11.22 3.56 -8.89
C MET A 60 -10.78 2.59 -7.77
N LEU A 61 -11.56 2.49 -6.69
CA LEU A 61 -11.33 1.58 -5.55
C LEU A 61 -11.20 0.09 -5.93
N PRO A 62 -12.09 -0.52 -6.74
CA PRO A 62 -11.96 -1.92 -7.12
C PRO A 62 -10.73 -2.17 -7.99
N ARG A 63 -10.29 -1.16 -8.77
CA ARG A 63 -9.10 -1.25 -9.61
C ARG A 63 -7.84 -1.40 -8.75
N CYS A 64 -7.70 -0.56 -7.72
CA CYS A 64 -6.59 -0.66 -6.76
C CYS A 64 -6.60 -1.97 -5.95
N TRP A 65 -7.77 -2.52 -5.63
CA TRP A 65 -7.87 -3.81 -4.94
C TRP A 65 -7.36 -4.97 -5.79
N ARG A 66 -7.61 -4.93 -7.11
CA ARG A 66 -7.06 -5.93 -8.03
C ARG A 66 -5.54 -5.85 -8.17
N TYR A 67 -4.96 -4.65 -8.20
CA TYR A 67 -3.51 -4.50 -8.21
C TYR A 67 -2.86 -4.94 -6.89
N LYS A 68 -3.45 -4.59 -5.72
CA LYS A 68 -2.97 -5.10 -4.42
C LYS A 68 -3.02 -6.62 -4.33
N ARG A 69 -4.10 -7.26 -4.79
CA ARG A 69 -4.23 -8.73 -4.77
C ARG A 69 -3.20 -9.42 -5.66
N SER A 70 -2.81 -8.77 -6.75
CA SER A 70 -1.76 -9.26 -7.66
C SER A 70 -0.37 -9.16 -7.02
N ALA A 71 -0.09 -8.07 -6.30
CA ALA A 71 1.16 -7.91 -5.55
C ALA A 71 1.30 -8.94 -4.41
N THR A 72 0.22 -9.25 -3.69
CA THR A 72 0.24 -10.28 -2.64
C THR A 72 0.44 -11.69 -3.22
N ARG A 73 -0.13 -11.98 -4.39
CA ARG A 73 0.08 -13.27 -5.08
C ARG A 73 1.52 -13.43 -5.58
N ALA A 74 2.15 -12.37 -6.07
CA ALA A 74 3.55 -12.39 -6.47
C ALA A 74 4.49 -12.63 -5.28
N GLN A 75 4.23 -12.01 -4.11
CA GLN A 75 5.00 -12.26 -2.90
C GLN A 75 4.80 -13.68 -2.35
N ALA A 76 3.58 -14.22 -2.41
CA ALA A 76 3.32 -15.59 -2.00
C ALA A 76 4.05 -16.61 -2.89
N ALA A 77 4.13 -16.37 -4.20
CA ALA A 77 4.90 -17.20 -5.11
C ALA A 77 6.41 -17.16 -4.76
N LEU A 78 6.99 -15.98 -4.55
CA LEU A 78 8.40 -15.84 -4.16
C LEU A 78 8.70 -16.55 -2.82
N ALA A 79 7.79 -16.46 -1.84
CA ALA A 79 7.93 -17.16 -0.57
C ALA A 79 7.88 -18.70 -0.72
N GLN A 80 7.03 -19.21 -1.61
CA GLN A 80 6.95 -20.65 -1.91
C GLN A 80 8.23 -21.16 -2.59
N HIS A 81 8.79 -20.38 -3.53
CA HIS A 81 10.07 -20.72 -4.16
C HIS A 81 11.23 -20.72 -3.14
N ALA A 82 11.29 -19.73 -2.24
CA ALA A 82 12.28 -19.69 -1.17
C ALA A 82 12.13 -20.87 -0.18
N ALA A 83 10.90 -21.25 0.17
CA ALA A 83 10.66 -22.42 1.03
C ALA A 83 11.08 -23.73 0.36
N ALA A 84 10.80 -23.91 -0.94
CA ALA A 84 11.23 -25.07 -1.70
C ALA A 84 12.76 -25.16 -1.81
N GLN A 85 13.45 -24.03 -1.96
CA GLN A 85 14.92 -23.97 -1.97
C GLN A 85 15.51 -24.34 -0.61
N ASN A 86 14.96 -23.84 0.50
CA ASN A 86 15.45 -24.20 1.84
C ASN A 86 15.28 -25.70 2.16
N ILE A 87 14.20 -26.34 1.67
CA ILE A 87 14.00 -27.79 1.83
C ILE A 87 15.01 -28.57 0.99
N ALA A 88 15.31 -28.11 -0.23
CA ALA A 88 16.34 -28.73 -1.08
C ALA A 88 17.75 -28.56 -0.49
N GLU A 89 18.08 -27.40 0.07
CA GLU A 89 19.36 -27.13 0.74
C GLU A 89 19.51 -27.95 2.03
N GLY A 90 18.43 -28.08 2.81
CA GLY A 90 18.40 -28.91 4.02
C GLY A 90 18.50 -30.42 3.76
N ALA A 91 18.02 -30.88 2.59
CA ALA A 91 18.21 -32.25 2.12
C ALA A 91 19.61 -32.50 1.53
N ALA A 92 20.30 -31.45 1.07
CA ALA A 92 21.65 -31.51 0.54
C ALA A 92 22.74 -31.32 1.61
N SER A 93 22.40 -30.86 2.82
CA SER A 93 23.32 -30.87 3.96
C SER A 93 23.57 -32.33 4.36
N PRO A 94 24.80 -32.87 4.17
CA PRO A 94 25.11 -34.20 4.64
C PRO A 94 24.97 -34.15 6.15
N ALA A 95 24.07 -34.98 6.69
CA ALA A 95 24.02 -35.26 8.11
C ALA A 95 25.46 -35.44 8.61
N ALA A 96 25.86 -34.59 9.56
CA ALA A 96 27.12 -34.72 10.28
C ALA A 96 27.25 -36.18 10.67
N SER A 97 28.11 -36.90 9.95
CA SER A 97 28.28 -38.32 10.13
C SER A 97 28.83 -38.51 11.54
N PRO A 98 28.31 -39.47 12.33
CA PRO A 98 28.89 -39.82 13.64
C PRO A 98 30.40 -40.13 13.59
N ALA A 99 30.96 -40.28 12.38
CA ALA A 99 32.38 -40.44 12.11
C ALA A 99 33.27 -39.21 12.39
N GLU A 100 32.74 -37.98 12.48
CA GLU A 100 33.56 -36.80 12.82
C GLU A 100 33.82 -36.66 14.33
N LEU A 101 32.91 -37.15 15.18
CA LEU A 101 33.09 -37.15 16.63
C LEU A 101 34.20 -38.13 17.09
N GLY A 102 34.45 -39.17 16.29
CA GLY A 102 35.52 -40.15 16.54
C GLY A 102 36.92 -39.68 16.13
N ARG A 103 37.04 -38.74 15.18
CA ARG A 103 38.34 -38.22 14.75
C ARG A 103 38.96 -37.22 15.71
N HIS A 104 38.15 -36.57 16.55
CA HIS A 104 38.63 -35.58 17.52
C HIS A 104 39.14 -36.21 18.84
N MET A 105 39.02 -37.53 18.98
CA MET A 105 39.40 -38.28 20.18
C MET A 105 40.66 -39.14 19.99
N THR A 106 41.20 -39.21 18.76
CA THR A 106 42.38 -40.02 18.42
C THR A 106 43.62 -39.21 18.06
N ASP A 107 43.64 -37.90 18.32
CA ASP A 107 44.85 -37.09 18.15
C ASP A 107 45.69 -37.12 19.45
N PRO A 108 46.90 -37.74 19.45
CA PRO A 108 47.71 -37.92 20.65
C PRO A 108 48.50 -36.66 21.07
N SER A 109 48.17 -35.47 20.57
CA SER A 109 48.92 -34.23 20.87
C SER A 109 48.27 -33.27 21.88
N ILE A 110 47.17 -33.64 22.55
CA ILE A 110 46.59 -32.82 23.63
C ILE A 110 47.40 -33.03 24.93
N THR A 111 48.51 -32.28 25.04
CA THR A 111 49.20 -32.03 26.30
C THR A 111 48.28 -31.22 27.20
N ILE A 112 47.81 -31.84 28.30
CA ILE A 112 47.10 -31.14 29.38
C ILE A 112 48.16 -30.61 30.37
N PRO A 113 48.39 -29.30 30.49
CA PRO A 113 49.25 -28.78 31.56
C PRO A 113 48.50 -28.85 32.89
N TYR A 114 49.01 -29.64 33.83
CA TYR A 114 48.59 -29.58 35.24
C TYR A 114 49.18 -28.32 35.87
N SER A 115 48.32 -27.47 36.44
CA SER A 115 48.69 -26.33 37.27
C SER A 115 49.24 -26.79 38.62
N GLN A 116 50.43 -26.34 38.98
CA GLN A 116 50.92 -26.21 40.37
C GLN A 116 50.90 -24.73 40.74
#